data_AF-A0A1T2L7K6-F1
#
_entry.id   AF-A0A1T2L7K6-F1
#
_cell.length_a   1.000
_cell.length_b   1.000
_cell.length_c   1.000
_cell.angle_alpha   90.00
_cell.angle_beta   90.00
_cell.angle_gamma   90.00
#
_symmetry.space_group_name_H-M   'P 1'
#
loop_
_entity.id
_entity.type
_entity.pdbx_description
1 polymer ?
#
loop_
_entity_poly.entity_id
_entity_poly.type
_entity_poly.pdbx_seq_one_letter_code
_entity_poly.pdbx_strand_id
1 'polypeptide(L)'
;MAEKLVISLDGASQLEYDRSHELAESQLEALAKMDLEMNKGITLAGDRYEEPNALQRAHFTALHLIRAVKESNESRAVMMLTYLAVRIPDLRQVRIVSKDEIYDYQFVFDRDFVPESTMTFTPIDLLRPKEGSDGSGGIH
;
A
#
# COMPACT_ATOMS: atom_id res chain seq x y z
N MET A 1 6.13 -15.29 0.69
CA MET A 1 4.81 -14.91 0.17
C MET A 1 4.00 -14.27 1.28
N ALA A 2 3.44 -13.09 1.02
CA ALA A 2 2.59 -12.37 1.98
C ALA A 2 1.12 -12.78 1.85
N GLU A 3 0.39 -12.92 2.95
CA GLU A 3 -1.03 -13.34 2.90
C GLU A 3 -1.91 -12.29 2.20
N LYS A 4 -1.63 -11.01 2.42
CA LYS A 4 -2.41 -9.90 1.84
C LYS A 4 -1.52 -8.91 1.08
N LEU A 5 -2.12 -8.23 0.12
CA LEU A 5 -1.57 -7.03 -0.50
C LEU A 5 -2.55 -5.88 -0.27
N VAL A 6 -2.07 -4.78 0.28
CA VAL A 6 -2.88 -3.58 0.53
C VAL A 6 -2.37 -2.42 -0.32
N ILE A 7 -3.30 -1.69 -0.93
CA ILE A 7 -3.01 -0.35 -1.45
C ILE A 7 -3.57 0.67 -0.46
N SER A 8 -2.73 1.62 -0.05
CA SER A 8 -3.12 2.67 0.90
C SER A 8 -2.84 4.04 0.31
N LEU A 9 -3.74 4.99 0.52
CA LEU A 9 -3.58 6.40 0.18
C LEU A 9 -3.57 7.20 1.49
N ASP A 10 -2.50 7.96 1.74
CA ASP A 10 -2.35 8.82 2.92
C ASP A 10 -2.65 8.10 4.24
N GLY A 11 -2.11 6.88 4.36
CA GLY A 11 -2.25 6.04 5.55
C GLY A 11 -3.59 5.28 5.65
N ALA A 12 -4.55 5.51 4.75
CA ALA A 12 -5.83 4.83 4.71
C ALA A 12 -5.88 3.72 3.65
N SER A 13 -6.34 2.52 4.03
CA SER A 13 -6.55 1.40 3.09
C SER A 13 -7.59 1.78 2.04
N GLN A 14 -7.29 1.50 0.77
CA GLN A 14 -8.19 1.75 -0.36
C GLN A 14 -8.74 0.44 -0.90
N LEU A 15 -7.87 -0.55 -1.12
CA LEU A 15 -8.24 -1.89 -1.58
C LEU A 15 -7.29 -2.91 -0.95
N GLU A 16 -7.81 -4.11 -0.76
CA GLU A 16 -7.07 -5.24 -0.22
C GLU A 16 -7.26 -6.45 -1.13
N TYR A 17 -6.19 -7.20 -1.33
CA TYR A 17 -6.21 -8.49 -2.00
C TYR A 17 -5.79 -9.57 -1.01
N ASP A 18 -6.61 -10.61 -0.89
CA ASP A 18 -6.36 -11.76 -0.02
C ASP A 18 -5.90 -12.95 -0.88
N ARG A 19 -4.63 -13.36 -0.69
CA ARG A 19 -4.01 -14.46 -1.45
C ARG A 19 -4.47 -15.85 -1.00
N SER A 20 -5.26 -15.95 0.08
CA SER A 20 -5.85 -17.23 0.50
C SER A 20 -7.00 -17.68 -0.40
N HIS A 21 -7.53 -16.79 -1.24
CA HIS A 21 -8.61 -17.10 -2.18
C HIS A 21 -8.04 -17.42 -3.57
N GLU A 22 -8.48 -18.54 -4.13
CA GLU A 22 -8.11 -18.92 -5.48
C GLU A 22 -8.73 -17.98 -6.52
N LEU A 23 -7.96 -17.67 -7.56
CA LEU A 23 -8.46 -16.92 -8.71
C LEU A 23 -9.25 -17.83 -9.63
N ALA A 24 -10.35 -17.31 -10.17
CA ALA A 24 -11.05 -17.97 -11.26
C ALA A 24 -10.17 -18.03 -12.52
N GLU A 25 -10.36 -19.06 -13.35
CA GLU A 25 -9.60 -19.26 -14.59
C GLU A 25 -9.66 -18.03 -15.51
N SER A 26 -10.83 -17.39 -15.62
CA SER A 26 -11.01 -16.17 -16.40
C SER A 26 -10.15 -14.99 -15.91
N GLN A 27 -9.87 -14.92 -14.61
CA GLN A 27 -8.98 -13.91 -14.04
C GLN A 27 -7.53 -14.23 -14.39
N LEU A 28 -7.12 -15.50 -14.29
CA LEU A 28 -5.77 -15.93 -14.70
C LEU A 28 -5.50 -15.65 -16.18
N GLU A 29 -6.47 -15.91 -17.06
CA GLU A 29 -6.39 -15.56 -18.48
C GLU A 29 -6.26 -14.05 -18.70
N ALA A 30 -7.01 -13.24 -17.95
CA ALA A 30 -6.90 -11.79 -18.02
C ALA A 30 -5.50 -11.30 -17.63
N LEU A 31 -4.91 -11.88 -16.57
CA LEU A 31 -3.53 -11.58 -16.18
C LEU A 31 -2.52 -12.01 -17.25
N ALA A 32 -2.71 -13.17 -17.87
CA ALA A 32 -1.85 -13.63 -18.96
C ALA A 32 -1.94 -12.69 -20.18
N LYS A 33 -3.14 -12.19 -20.51
CA LYS A 33 -3.30 -11.16 -21.55
C LYS A 33 -2.57 -9.87 -21.21
N MET A 34 -2.61 -9.42 -19.95
CA MET A 34 -1.83 -8.26 -19.50
C MET A 34 -0.33 -8.48 -19.68
N ASP A 35 0.19 -9.67 -19.36
CA ASP A 35 1.59 -10.01 -19.58
C ASP A 35 1.98 -9.94 -21.07
N LEU A 36 1.13 -10.47 -21.95
CA LEU A 36 1.33 -10.43 -23.40
C LEU A 36 1.30 -9.00 -23.94
N GLU A 37 0.41 -8.15 -23.44
CA GLU A 37 0.39 -6.73 -23.84
C GLU A 37 1.66 -6.01 -23.38
N MET A 38 2.12 -6.25 -22.15
CA MET A 38 3.37 -5.66 -21.66
C MET A 38 4.62 -6.19 -22.39
N ASN A 39 4.57 -7.38 -22.99
CA ASN A 39 5.62 -7.91 -23.85
C ASN A 39 5.77 -7.13 -25.17
N LYS A 40 4.78 -6.31 -25.56
CA LYS A 40 4.90 -5.41 -26.73
C LYS A 40 5.67 -4.13 -26.41
N GLY A 41 6.17 -4.05 -25.19
CA GLY A 41 6.87 -2.93 -24.62
C GLY A 41 5.97 -2.02 -23.78
N ILE A 42 6.59 -1.38 -22.79
CA ILE A 42 5.95 -0.40 -21.90
C ILE A 42 6.74 0.90 -21.88
N THR A 43 6.08 1.98 -21.49
CA THR A 43 6.74 3.26 -21.24
C THR A 43 6.72 3.57 -19.74
N LEU A 44 7.89 3.86 -19.17
CA LEU A 44 8.05 4.29 -17.78
C LEU A 44 8.98 5.50 -17.73
N ALA A 45 8.56 6.57 -17.06
CA ALA A 45 9.34 7.79 -16.89
C ALA A 45 9.93 8.39 -18.20
N GLY A 46 9.25 8.17 -19.33
CA GLY A 46 9.69 8.64 -20.65
C GLY A 46 10.51 7.62 -21.45
N ASP A 47 11.02 6.56 -20.81
CA ASP A 47 11.78 5.51 -21.46
C ASP A 47 10.88 4.36 -21.91
N ARG A 48 11.21 3.78 -23.07
CA ARG A 48 10.53 2.61 -23.62
C ARG A 48 11.34 1.35 -23.32
N TYR A 49 10.68 0.34 -22.75
CA TYR A 49 11.25 -0.96 -22.44
C TYR A 49 10.56 -2.00 -23.32
N GLU A 50 11.25 -2.53 -24.33
CA GLU A 50 10.68 -3.54 -25.25
C GLU A 50 10.50 -4.89 -24.55
N GLU A 51 11.42 -5.25 -23.63
CA GLU A 51 11.37 -6.50 -22.86
C GLU A 51 11.37 -6.16 -21.35
N PRO A 52 10.22 -5.71 -20.81
CA PRO A 52 10.20 -5.26 -19.42
C PRO A 52 10.33 -6.44 -18.46
N ASN A 53 11.23 -6.29 -17.49
CA ASN A 53 11.40 -7.23 -16.40
C ASN A 53 10.24 -7.13 -15.38
N ALA A 54 10.21 -8.05 -14.41
CA ALA A 54 9.12 -8.12 -13.42
C ALA A 54 8.94 -6.83 -12.62
N LEU A 55 10.03 -6.16 -12.24
CA LEU A 55 9.96 -4.91 -11.47
C LEU A 55 9.44 -3.75 -12.32
N GLN A 56 9.86 -3.66 -13.59
CA GLN A 56 9.35 -2.65 -14.52
C GLN A 56 7.85 -2.85 -14.79
N ARG A 57 7.39 -4.10 -14.99
CA ARG A 57 5.95 -4.40 -15.09
C ARG A 57 5.20 -4.00 -13.82
N ALA A 58 5.76 -4.29 -12.64
CA ALA A 58 5.16 -3.91 -11.37
C ALA A 58 5.00 -2.39 -11.27
N HIS A 59 6.02 -1.60 -11.60
CA HIS A 59 5.92 -0.13 -11.63
C HIS A 59 4.87 0.36 -12.63
N PHE A 60 4.83 -0.22 -13.83
CA PHE A 60 3.84 0.13 -14.83
C PHE A 60 2.41 -0.13 -14.33
N THR A 61 2.17 -1.33 -13.79
CA THR A 61 0.89 -1.69 -13.20
C THR A 61 0.53 -0.82 -12.00
N ALA A 62 1.49 -0.46 -11.14
CA ALA A 62 1.26 0.42 -10.00
C ALA A 62 0.84 1.83 -10.43
N LEU A 63 1.47 2.39 -11.46
CA LEU A 63 1.06 3.68 -12.03
C LEU A 63 -0.38 3.62 -12.58
N HIS A 64 -0.74 2.54 -13.27
CA HIS A 64 -2.10 2.31 -13.75
C HIS A 64 -3.11 2.11 -12.61
N LEU A 65 -2.70 1.45 -11.52
CA LEU A 65 -3.49 1.27 -10.31
C LEU A 65 -3.77 2.62 -9.63
N ILE A 66 -2.75 3.44 -9.39
CA ILE A 66 -2.88 4.77 -8.77
C ILE A 66 -3.83 5.64 -9.60
N ARG A 67 -3.67 5.62 -10.93
CA ARG A 67 -4.58 6.32 -11.83
C ARG A 67 -6.01 5.83 -11.71
N ALA A 68 -6.23 4.51 -11.67
CA ALA A 68 -7.56 3.94 -11.52
C ALA A 68 -8.22 4.31 -10.19
N VAL A 69 -7.45 4.32 -9.09
CA VAL A 69 -7.93 4.79 -7.78
C VAL A 69 -8.33 6.27 -7.84
N LYS A 70 -7.50 7.14 -8.45
CA LYS A 70 -7.81 8.56 -8.63
C LYS A 70 -9.07 8.80 -9.49
N GLU A 71 -9.27 7.98 -10.50
CA GLU A 71 -10.43 8.05 -11.42
C GLU A 71 -11.67 7.33 -10.87
N SER A 72 -11.62 6.78 -9.63
CA SER A 72 -12.66 5.94 -9.03
C SER A 72 -13.09 4.76 -9.94
N ASN A 73 -12.16 4.24 -10.74
CA ASN A 73 -12.38 3.10 -11.62
C ASN A 73 -12.04 1.80 -10.89
N GLU A 74 -12.95 1.35 -10.05
CA GLU A 74 -12.77 0.18 -9.18
C GLU A 74 -12.40 -1.08 -9.94
N SER A 75 -13.08 -1.36 -11.07
CA SER A 75 -12.81 -2.56 -11.89
C SER A 75 -11.36 -2.59 -12.38
N ARG A 76 -10.86 -1.44 -12.87
CA ARG A 76 -9.45 -1.34 -13.30
C ARG A 76 -8.50 -1.44 -12.12
N ALA A 77 -8.82 -0.79 -10.99
CA ALA A 77 -8.00 -0.82 -9.79
C ALA A 77 -7.86 -2.26 -9.26
N VAL A 78 -8.98 -3.01 -9.14
CA VAL A 78 -8.97 -4.41 -8.72
C VAL A 78 -8.14 -5.27 -9.66
N MET A 79 -8.25 -5.09 -10.98
CA MET A 79 -7.43 -5.83 -11.95
C MET A 79 -5.93 -5.56 -11.77
N MET A 80 -5.54 -4.28 -11.62
CA MET A 80 -4.13 -3.92 -11.43
C MET A 80 -3.59 -4.41 -10.08
N LEU A 81 -4.39 -4.32 -9.00
CA LEU A 81 -4.03 -4.86 -7.69
C LEU A 81 -3.86 -6.37 -7.74
N THR A 82 -4.78 -7.08 -8.40
CA THR A 82 -4.71 -8.53 -8.59
C THR A 82 -3.44 -8.93 -9.35
N TYR A 83 -3.10 -8.20 -10.42
CA TYR A 83 -1.86 -8.45 -11.15
C TYR A 83 -0.62 -8.32 -10.25
N LEU A 84 -0.52 -7.23 -9.48
CA LEU A 84 0.58 -7.03 -8.54
C LEU A 84 0.64 -8.12 -7.47
N ALA A 85 -0.51 -8.52 -6.92
CA ALA A 85 -0.58 -9.53 -5.88
C ALA A 85 -0.05 -10.89 -6.36
N VAL A 86 -0.41 -11.28 -7.59
CA VAL A 86 -0.04 -12.59 -8.17
C VAL A 86 1.39 -12.60 -8.69
N ARG A 87 1.81 -11.56 -9.41
CA ARG A 87 3.12 -11.54 -10.07
C ARG A 87 4.25 -11.14 -9.11
N ILE A 88 3.93 -10.42 -8.03
CA ILE A 88 4.88 -10.01 -6.99
C ILE A 88 4.40 -10.54 -5.63
N PRO A 89 4.60 -11.85 -5.36
CA PRO A 89 3.96 -12.53 -4.22
C PRO A 89 4.48 -12.09 -2.84
N ASP A 90 5.65 -11.45 -2.79
CA ASP A 90 6.23 -10.90 -1.56
C ASP A 90 5.85 -9.42 -1.33
N LEU A 91 5.18 -8.78 -2.29
CA LEU A 91 4.68 -7.42 -2.11
C LEU A 91 3.54 -7.42 -1.08
N ARG A 92 3.71 -6.63 -0.02
CA ARG A 92 2.74 -6.48 1.08
C ARG A 92 1.92 -5.21 0.95
N GLN A 93 2.54 -4.13 0.45
CA GLN A 93 1.86 -2.85 0.30
C GLN A 93 2.28 -2.09 -0.95
N VAL A 94 1.32 -1.40 -1.55
CA VAL A 94 1.56 -0.21 -2.40
C VAL A 94 1.15 1.01 -1.58
N ARG A 95 2.13 1.69 -0.98
CA ARG A 95 1.89 2.90 -0.19
C ARG A 95 1.89 4.10 -1.12
N ILE A 96 0.81 4.85 -1.15
CA ILE A 96 0.65 6.08 -1.93
C ILE A 96 0.59 7.26 -0.95
N VAL A 97 1.34 8.30 -1.26
CA VAL A 97 1.29 9.59 -0.55
C VAL A 97 0.89 10.65 -1.56
N SER A 98 -0.11 11.45 -1.21
CA SER A 98 -0.51 12.62 -1.99
C SER A 98 0.06 13.89 -1.38
N LYS A 99 0.65 14.74 -2.20
CA LYS A 99 1.12 16.08 -1.82
C LYS A 99 0.93 17.03 -2.99
N ASP A 100 0.18 18.11 -2.77
CA ASP A 100 -0.05 19.16 -3.78
C ASP A 100 -0.51 18.58 -5.14
N GLU A 101 -1.45 17.61 -5.10
CA GLU A 101 -1.97 16.84 -6.25
C GLU A 101 -0.97 15.91 -6.97
N ILE A 102 0.27 15.84 -6.48
CA ILE A 102 1.29 14.88 -6.92
C ILE A 102 1.15 13.62 -6.07
N TYR A 103 1.14 12.47 -6.74
CA TYR A 103 1.12 11.16 -6.09
C TYR A 103 2.51 10.56 -6.19
N ASP A 104 3.10 10.26 -5.04
CA ASP A 104 4.27 9.41 -4.93
C ASP A 104 3.86 8.03 -4.40
N TYR A 105 4.66 7.00 -4.69
CA TYR A 105 4.36 5.66 -4.20
C TYR A 105 5.60 4.84 -3.90
N GLN A 106 5.43 3.87 -3.01
CA GLN A 106 6.46 2.94 -2.59
C GLN A 106 5.91 1.51 -2.52
N PHE A 107 6.72 0.56 -2.96
CA PHE A 107 6.52 -0.87 -2.69
C PHE A 107 7.09 -1.25 -1.32
N VAL A 108 6.26 -1.89 -0.50
CA VAL A 108 6.65 -2.39 0.82
C VAL A 108 6.59 -3.91 0.81
N PHE A 109 7.69 -4.54 1.20
CA PHE A 109 7.88 -6.00 1.17
C PHE A 109 8.12 -6.60 2.56
N ASP A 110 8.54 -5.78 3.52
CA ASP A 110 9.11 -6.19 4.81
C ASP A 110 8.09 -6.15 5.97
N ARG A 111 6.96 -5.47 5.80
CA ARG A 111 5.93 -5.32 6.84
C ARG A 111 4.52 -5.28 6.24
N ASP A 112 3.55 -5.74 7.03
CA ASP A 112 2.14 -5.66 6.68
C ASP A 112 1.58 -4.25 6.89
N PHE A 113 0.45 -3.96 6.26
CA PHE A 113 -0.23 -2.69 6.45
C PHE A 113 -0.76 -2.55 7.88
N VAL A 114 -0.45 -1.41 8.50
CA VAL A 114 -1.01 -0.97 9.78
C VAL A 114 -1.64 0.41 9.56
N PRO A 115 -2.95 0.61 9.78
CA PRO A 115 -3.58 1.91 9.63
C PRO A 115 -2.96 2.95 10.57
N GLU A 116 -2.69 4.15 10.08
CA GLU A 116 -2.04 5.21 10.87
C GLU A 116 -2.90 5.66 12.07
N SER A 117 -4.23 5.51 12.00
CA SER A 117 -5.16 5.86 13.09
C SER A 117 -5.11 4.93 14.32
N THR A 118 -4.35 3.83 14.26
CA THR A 118 -4.21 2.91 15.41
C THR A 118 -3.06 3.29 16.36
N MET A 119 -2.31 4.36 16.08
CA MET A 119 -1.30 4.86 17.01
C MET A 119 -1.97 5.62 18.16
N THR A 120 -2.41 4.88 19.18
CA THR A 120 -2.67 5.48 20.49
C THR A 120 -1.32 5.89 21.07
N PHE A 121 -0.93 7.15 20.86
CA PHE A 121 0.19 7.73 21.57
C PHE A 121 -0.16 7.70 23.06
N THR A 122 0.48 6.82 23.83
CA THR A 122 0.50 6.95 25.28
C THR A 122 1.55 8.02 25.59
N PRO A 123 1.19 9.18 26.14
CA PRO A 123 2.18 10.16 26.55
C PRO A 123 3.09 9.50 27.60
N ILE A 124 4.41 9.54 27.38
CA ILE A 124 5.41 8.97 28.30
C ILE A 124 5.50 9.77 29.63
N ASP A 125 4.82 10.91 29.77
CA ASP A 125 5.10 11.88 30.83
C ASP A 125 4.02 12.10 31.90
N LEU A 126 3.22 11.08 32.26
CA LEU A 126 2.29 11.19 33.42
C LEU A 126 2.58 10.27 34.61
N LEU A 127 3.75 9.61 34.64
CA LEU A 127 4.31 9.07 35.89
C LEU A 127 5.12 10.15 36.62
N ARG A 128 4.52 11.32 36.86
CA ARG A 128 5.01 12.20 37.93
C ARG A 128 4.39 11.68 39.22
N PRO A 129 5.17 11.16 40.19
CA PRO A 129 4.59 10.82 41.48
C PRO A 129 3.95 12.08 42.06
N LYS A 130 2.67 11.97 42.42
CA LYS A 130 2.01 12.91 43.32
C LYS A 130 2.70 12.73 44.67
N GLU A 131 3.72 13.52 44.96
CA GLU A 131 4.10 13.73 46.36
C GLU A 131 2.92 14.45 47.02
N GLY A 132 2.17 13.66 47.79
CA GLY A 132 1.21 14.15 48.76
C GLY A 132 1.82 14.13 50.15
N SER A 133 1.26 14.98 51.01
CA SER A 133 1.34 14.99 52.47
C SER A 133 2.70 15.42 53.06
N ASP A 134 2.80 16.21 54.13
CA ASP A 134 1.80 16.64 55.11
C ASP A 134 2.31 17.87 55.89
N GLY A 135 1.40 18.54 56.59
CA GLY A 135 1.62 19.87 57.18
C GLY A 135 2.37 19.94 58.53
N SER A 136 2.70 21.18 58.87
CA SER A 136 2.83 21.74 60.23
C SER A 136 2.92 23.25 60.04
N GLY A 137 2.00 24.10 60.51
CA GLY A 137 1.47 24.17 61.86
C GLY A 137 2.40 25.08 62.67
N GLY A 138 2.02 26.35 62.91
CA GLY A 138 2.77 27.18 63.86
C GLY A 138 2.71 28.69 63.65
N ILE A 139 1.65 29.29 64.18
CA ILE A 139 1.56 30.68 64.66
C ILE A 139 2.69 31.04 65.65
N HIS A 140 3.43 32.12 65.39
CA HIS A 140 3.67 33.29 66.27
C HIS A 140 4.56 34.33 65.58
#